data_AF-A0AB74E2D3-F1
#
_entry.id   AF-A0AB74E2D3-F1
#
_cell.length_a   1.000
_cell.length_b   1.000
_cell.length_c   1.000
_cell.angle_alpha   90.00
_cell.angle_beta   90.00
_cell.angle_gamma   90.00
#
_symmetry.space_group_name_H-M   'P 1'
#
loop_
_entity.id
_entity.type
_entity.pdbx_description
1 polymer ?
#
loop_
_entity_poly.entity_id
_entity_poly.type
_entity_poly.pdbx_seq_one_letter_code
_entity_poly.pdbx_strand_id
1 'polypeptide(L)'
;EVYGTTIDYHFNGQEVPIAGVAGDQQAALFGQACFERGDVKNTYGTGGSMLMNTADKAVKSENGLLTTMGHGIDVKVNYALEGSIYAAGSESPCFRDGFIMIKLSPQY
;
A
#
# COMPACT_ATOMS: atom_id res chain seq x y z
N GLU A 1 7.84 -5.04 19.38
CA GLU A 1 7.59 -4.40 20.70
C GLU A 1 6.15 -3.90 20.74
N VAL A 2 5.52 -3.84 21.92
CA VAL A 2 4.18 -3.26 22.07
C VAL A 2 4.35 -1.76 22.30
N TYR A 3 3.76 -0.92 21.45
CA TYR A 3 3.87 0.54 21.52
C TYR A 3 3.08 1.15 22.69
N GLY A 4 2.03 0.45 23.12
CA GLY A 4 1.17 0.85 24.22
C GLY A 4 -0.10 0.01 24.23
N THR A 5 -0.98 0.29 25.18
CA THR A 5 -2.33 -0.29 25.26
C THR A 5 -3.37 0.80 25.02
N THR A 6 -4.49 0.42 24.44
CA THR A 6 -5.63 1.34 24.30
C THR A 6 -6.23 1.63 25.67
N ILE A 7 -6.75 2.84 25.87
CA ILE A 7 -7.57 3.13 27.04
C ILE A 7 -8.93 2.44 26.92
N ASP A 8 -9.39 1.89 28.04
CA ASP A 8 -10.50 0.93 28.15
C ASP A 8 -11.82 1.42 27.54
N TYR A 9 -12.19 2.67 27.77
CA TYR A 9 -13.46 3.24 27.32
C TYR A 9 -13.52 3.46 25.80
N HIS A 10 -12.38 3.44 25.09
CA HIS A 10 -12.35 3.44 23.62
C HIS A 10 -12.51 2.06 23.02
N PHE A 11 -12.34 0.99 23.81
CA PHE A 11 -12.37 -0.40 23.38
C PHE A 11 -13.24 -1.27 24.31
N ASN A 12 -14.48 -0.86 24.58
CA ASN A 12 -15.49 -1.66 25.28
C ASN A 12 -15.06 -2.15 26.69
N GLY A 13 -14.31 -1.33 27.43
CA GLY A 13 -13.77 -1.69 28.74
C GLY A 13 -12.57 -2.64 28.67
N GLN A 14 -11.92 -2.75 27.50
CA GLN A 14 -10.74 -3.60 27.28
C GLN A 14 -9.52 -2.74 26.95
N GLU A 15 -8.38 -3.10 27.53
CA GLU A 15 -7.08 -2.56 27.16
C GLU A 15 -6.44 -3.46 26.09
N VAL A 16 -6.47 -3.03 24.82
CA VAL A 16 -5.96 -3.80 23.69
C VAL A 16 -4.52 -3.36 23.36
N PRO A 17 -3.55 -4.28 23.22
CA PRO A 17 -2.18 -3.92 22.89
C PRO A 17 -2.05 -3.44 21.44
N ILE A 18 -1.41 -2.30 21.24
CA ILE A 18 -1.02 -1.78 19.92
C ILE A 18 0.38 -2.30 19.62
N ALA A 19 0.47 -3.39 18.84
CA ALA A 19 1.71 -4.11 18.58
C ALA A 19 2.30 -3.91 17.17
N GLY A 20 1.65 -3.12 16.32
CA GLY A 20 2.06 -2.93 14.93
C GLY A 20 1.55 -1.62 14.35
N VAL A 21 2.42 -0.93 13.61
CA VAL A 21 2.10 0.28 12.83
C VAL A 21 2.85 0.17 11.51
N ALA A 22 2.16 0.33 10.39
CA ALA A 22 2.75 0.30 9.06
C ALA A 22 2.00 1.26 8.14
N GLY A 23 2.69 1.83 7.14
CA GLY A 23 2.04 2.54 6.04
C GLY A 23 1.17 1.60 5.22
N ASP A 24 0.16 2.12 4.52
CA ASP A 24 -0.83 1.33 3.78
C ASP A 24 -0.20 0.42 2.72
N GLN A 25 0.72 0.96 1.93
CA GLN A 25 1.42 0.28 0.84
C GLN A 25 2.39 -0.78 1.38
N GLN A 26 3.10 -0.44 2.45
CA GLN A 26 3.99 -1.35 3.18
C GLN A 26 3.20 -2.49 3.84
N ALA A 27 2.04 -2.19 4.42
CA ALA A 27 1.13 -3.17 5.01
C ALA A 27 0.55 -4.09 3.94
N ALA A 28 0.22 -3.57 2.74
CA ALA A 28 -0.24 -4.38 1.62
C ALA A 28 0.85 -5.32 1.09
N LEU A 29 2.10 -4.85 1.01
CA LEU A 29 3.25 -5.69 0.68
C LEU A 29 3.42 -6.83 1.71
N PHE A 30 3.36 -6.49 3.00
CA PHE A 30 3.45 -7.45 4.10
C PHE A 30 2.30 -8.47 4.10
N GLY A 31 1.06 -8.01 3.95
CA GLY A 31 -0.13 -8.85 3.94
C GLY A 31 -0.22 -9.80 2.73
N GLN A 32 0.52 -9.50 1.66
CA GLN A 32 0.67 -10.38 0.49
C GLN A 32 1.83 -11.37 0.63
N ALA A 33 2.43 -11.45 1.81
CA ALA A 33 3.56 -12.31 2.12
C ALA A 33 4.79 -12.09 1.21
N CYS A 34 4.96 -10.86 0.71
CA CYS A 34 6.11 -10.47 -0.12
C CYS A 34 7.37 -10.26 0.72
N PHE A 35 7.87 -11.31 1.36
CA PHE A 35 8.98 -11.27 2.31
C PHE A 35 10.35 -11.48 1.65
N GLU A 36 10.38 -12.03 0.45
CA GLU A 36 11.62 -12.36 -0.25
C GLU A 36 12.06 -11.24 -1.20
N ARG A 37 13.37 -11.18 -1.46
CA ARG A 37 13.91 -10.22 -2.42
C ARG A 37 13.33 -10.52 -3.81
N GLY A 38 12.77 -9.49 -4.43
CA GLY A 38 12.19 -9.57 -5.76
C GLY A 38 10.68 -9.82 -5.75
N ASP A 39 10.07 -10.11 -4.59
CA ASP A 39 8.62 -10.15 -4.49
C ASP A 39 8.02 -8.78 -4.81
N VAL A 40 6.98 -8.77 -5.65
CA VAL A 40 6.33 -7.55 -6.11
C VAL A 40 4.85 -7.59 -5.78
N LYS A 41 4.35 -6.46 -5.30
CA LYS A 41 2.93 -6.18 -5.14
C LYS A 41 2.58 -4.94 -5.97
N ASN A 42 1.44 -4.95 -6.64
CA ASN A 42 0.80 -3.76 -7.18
C ASN A 42 -0.63 -3.60 -6.64
N THR A 43 -0.96 -2.45 -6.04
CA THR A 43 -2.33 -2.10 -5.60
C THR A 43 -2.97 -1.21 -6.64
N TYR A 44 -4.14 -1.62 -7.14
CA TYR A 44 -4.92 -0.85 -8.10
C TYR A 44 -6.11 -0.18 -7.41
N GLY A 45 -6.16 1.15 -7.49
CA GLY A 45 -7.28 1.98 -7.06
C GLY A 45 -7.40 3.20 -7.98
N THR A 46 -7.78 4.35 -7.44
CA THR A 46 -7.78 5.64 -8.18
C THR A 46 -6.40 5.94 -8.77
N GLY A 47 -5.34 5.71 -7.99
CA GLY A 47 -3.96 5.54 -8.45
C GLY A 47 -3.50 4.09 -8.36
N GLY A 48 -2.29 3.80 -8.84
CA GLY A 48 -1.61 2.53 -8.67
C GLY A 48 -0.38 2.70 -7.79
N SER A 49 -0.05 1.70 -6.98
CA SER A 49 1.27 1.66 -6.33
C SER A 49 1.88 0.28 -6.44
N MET A 50 3.08 0.25 -7.02
CA MET A 50 3.90 -0.94 -7.17
C MET A 50 5.05 -0.88 -6.16
N LEU A 51 5.20 -1.95 -5.38
CA LEU A 51 6.31 -2.12 -4.44
C LEU A 51 7.02 -3.44 -4.73
N MET A 52 8.35 -3.39 -4.76
CA MET A 52 9.22 -4.56 -4.85
C MET A 52 10.10 -4.65 -3.61
N ASN A 53 10.08 -5.77 -2.91
CA ASN A 53 10.95 -6.01 -1.76
C ASN A 53 12.41 -6.16 -2.22
N THR A 54 13.32 -5.34 -1.70
CA THR A 54 14.76 -5.39 -1.99
C THR A 54 15.58 -6.00 -0.85
N ALA A 55 14.91 -6.62 0.11
CA ALA A 55 15.42 -7.21 1.34
C ALA A 55 16.28 -6.20 2.12
N ASP A 56 17.44 -6.64 2.58
CA ASP A 56 18.40 -5.87 3.40
C ASP A 56 19.12 -4.73 2.67
N LYS A 57 18.83 -4.50 1.38
CA LYS A 57 19.52 -3.50 0.56
C LYS A 57 18.60 -2.36 0.16
N ALA A 58 18.95 -1.15 0.58
CA ALA A 58 18.41 0.08 0.00
C ALA A 58 18.96 0.26 -1.42
N VAL A 59 18.16 -0.10 -2.43
CA VAL A 59 18.55 0.04 -3.84
C VAL A 59 18.12 1.42 -4.33
N LYS A 60 19.08 2.27 -4.71
CA LYS A 60 18.78 3.55 -5.35
C LYS A 60 18.41 3.31 -6.82
N SER A 61 17.27 3.83 -7.25
CA SER A 61 16.86 3.74 -8.66
C SER A 61 17.48 4.84 -9.51
N GLU A 62 17.95 4.46 -10.69
CA GLU A 62 18.35 5.40 -11.77
C GLU A 62 17.19 5.72 -12.72
N ASN A 63 16.06 5.01 -12.60
CA ASN A 63 14.93 5.07 -13.50
C ASN A 63 13.68 5.68 -12.84
N GLY A 64 13.88 6.54 -11.83
CA GLY A 64 12.80 7.33 -11.22
C GLY A 64 11.93 6.61 -10.18
N LEU A 65 12.33 5.43 -9.70
CA LEU A 65 11.66 4.77 -8.57
C LEU A 65 12.15 5.32 -7.24
N LEU A 66 11.27 5.31 -6.23
CA LEU A 66 11.60 5.69 -4.87
C LEU A 66 12.19 4.50 -4.11
N THR A 67 13.26 4.75 -3.35
CA THR A 67 13.77 3.77 -2.37
C THR A 67 13.12 4.07 -1.03
N THR A 68 12.36 3.11 -0.50
CA THR A 68 11.62 3.28 0.75
C THR A 68 11.89 2.12 1.73
N MET A 69 11.46 2.27 2.98
CA MET A 69 11.43 1.14 3.91
C MET A 69 10.22 0.26 3.61
N GLY A 70 10.44 -1.04 3.45
CA GLY A 70 9.39 -2.04 3.24
C GLY A 70 8.75 -2.45 4.55
N HIS A 71 9.51 -3.09 5.44
CA HIS A 71 9.06 -3.40 6.81
C HIS A 71 10.25 -3.58 7.74
N GLY A 72 10.04 -3.27 9.03
CA GLY A 72 11.00 -3.55 10.10
C GLY A 72 10.40 -4.55 11.07
N ILE A 73 10.96 -5.76 11.13
CA ILE A 73 10.63 -6.73 12.19
C ILE A 73 11.92 -6.99 12.98
N ASP A 74 11.82 -6.83 14.30
CA ASP A 74 12.94 -6.83 15.23
C ASP A 74 14.00 -5.77 14.83
N VAL A 75 15.24 -6.19 14.62
CA VAL A 75 16.39 -5.33 14.27
C VAL A 75 16.63 -5.30 12.74
N LYS A 76 15.87 -6.08 11.97
CA LYS A 76 16.07 -6.19 10.52
C LYS A 76 15.09 -5.27 9.79
N VAL A 77 15.67 -4.29 9.10
CA VAL A 77 14.94 -3.43 8.17
C VAL A 77 15.05 -4.03 6.77
N ASN A 78 13.91 -4.30 6.16
CA ASN A 78 13.82 -4.56 4.73
C ASN A 78 13.42 -3.29 3.99
N TYR A 79 14.00 -3.10 2.82
CA TYR A 79 13.74 -1.99 1.92
C TYR A 79 12.84 -2.43 0.77
N ALA A 80 12.25 -1.45 0.10
CA ALA A 80 11.51 -1.67 -1.12
C ALA A 80 11.81 -0.58 -2.17
N LEU A 81 11.65 -0.95 -3.43
CA LEU A 81 11.52 -0.01 -4.53
C LEU A 81 10.03 0.25 -4.76
N GLU A 82 9.65 1.53 -4.78
CA GLU A 82 8.27 1.98 -4.95
C GLU A 82 8.14 2.77 -6.26
N GLY A 83 7.11 2.41 -7.03
CA GLY A 83 6.66 3.14 -8.21
C GLY A 83 5.20 3.53 -8.03
N SER A 84 4.95 4.83 -8.00
CA SER A 84 3.61 5.38 -7.77
C SER A 84 3.03 5.91 -9.07
N ILE A 85 1.85 5.39 -9.42
CA ILE A 85 1.09 5.76 -10.61
C ILE A 85 -0.07 6.64 -10.14
N TYR A 86 0.04 7.95 -10.38
CA TYR A 86 -0.94 8.91 -9.85
C TYR A 86 -2.34 8.81 -10.49
N ALA A 87 -2.44 8.25 -11.70
CA ALA A 87 -3.71 7.98 -12.39
C ALA A 87 -3.69 6.54 -12.91
N ALA A 88 -4.50 5.66 -12.30
CA ALA A 88 -4.65 4.27 -12.75
C ALA A 88 -6.13 3.90 -12.92
N GLY A 89 -6.98 4.30 -11.98
CA GLY A 89 -8.43 4.08 -12.02
C GLY A 89 -9.27 5.37 -11.99
N SER A 90 -8.67 6.52 -11.67
CA SER A 90 -9.30 7.86 -11.70
C SER A 90 -9.83 8.25 -13.07
N GLU A 91 -9.29 7.64 -14.11
CA GLU A 91 -9.68 7.88 -15.49
C GLU A 91 -11.11 7.41 -15.75
N SER A 92 -11.57 6.35 -15.07
CA SER A 92 -12.91 5.80 -15.30
C SER A 92 -14.04 6.70 -14.76
N PRO A 93 -14.00 7.22 -13.52
CA PRO A 93 -14.96 8.25 -13.07
C PRO A 93 -14.80 9.57 -13.82
N CYS A 94 -13.57 10.03 -14.10
CA CYS A 94 -13.35 11.28 -14.83
C CYS A 94 -13.90 11.22 -16.27
N PHE A 95 -13.76 10.08 -16.95
CA PHE A 95 -14.35 9.84 -18.27
C PHE A 95 -15.88 9.68 -18.20
N ARG A 96 -16.40 9.04 -17.16
CA ARG A 96 -17.85 8.86 -16.92
C ARG A 96 -18.57 10.16 -16.56
N ASP A 97 -17.92 11.03 -15.79
CA ASP A 97 -18.52 12.24 -15.24
C ASP A 97 -18.18 13.48 -16.08
N GLY A 98 -17.02 13.50 -16.76
CA GLY A 98 -16.55 14.59 -17.62
C GLY A 98 -17.06 14.53 -19.06
N PHE A 99 -17.36 13.33 -19.57
CA PHE A 99 -18.10 13.17 -20.81
C PHE A 99 -19.49 12.61 -20.48
N ILE A 100 -20.55 13.30 -20.90
CA ILE A 100 -21.88 12.70 -21.01
C ILE A 100 -21.77 11.62 -22.10
N MET A 101 -21.29 10.44 -21.72
CA MET A 101 -21.27 9.25 -22.57
C MET A 101 -22.73 8.91 -22.86
N ILE A 102 -23.13 9.14 -24.10
CA ILE A 102 -24.48 8.95 -24.63
C ILE A 102 -25.02 7.61 -24.13
N LYS A 103 -26.14 7.65 -23.40
CA LYS A 103 -26.95 6.46 -23.08
C LYS A 103 -27.33 5.78 -24.39
N LEU A 104 -26.73 4.63 -24.67
CA LEU A 104 -27.24 3.60 -25.57
C LEU A 104 -27.49 2.39 -24.67
N SER A 105 -28.63 1.73 -24.58
CA SER A 105 -30.02 1.82 -25.06
C SER A 105 -30.77 0.78 -24.17
N PRO A 106 -32.11 0.80 -24.04
CA PRO A 106 -32.82 -0.16 -23.20
C PRO A 106 -32.62 -1.59 -23.75
N GLN A 107 -32.22 -2.52 -22.89
CA GLN A 107 -32.29 -3.96 -23.18
C GLN A 107 -33.61 -4.45 -22.58
N TYR A 108 -34.42 -5.07 -23.44
CA TYR A 108 -35.76 -5.60 -23.20
C TYR A 108 -35.85 -6.56 -22.02
#